data_AF-A0A835IBW1-F1
#
_entry.id   AF-A0A835IBW1-F1
#
_cell.length_a   1.000
_cell.length_b   1.000
_cell.length_c   1.000
_cell.angle_alpha   90.00
_cell.angle_beta   90.00
_cell.angle_gamma   90.00
#
_symmetry.space_group_name_H-M   'P 1'
#
loop_
_entity.id
_entity.type
_entity.pdbx_description
1 polymer ?
#
loop_
_entity_poly.entity_id
_entity_poly.type
_entity_poly.pdbx_seq_one_letter_code
_entity_poly.pdbx_strand_id
1 'polypeptide(L)'
;MELASSFQLHGRRTIKSHLPLEISNCVFSLSSAACPVANDHRKLKIGTMTVVAPERIISANNSLNNEKQGEQEQHDLKLDGGFEVPDNNAFGHSFRDYEKESERRAQVEEFYRTNHIYQTYEFAKKKKEYYGKTDKAEMTIWECCELLNEFVDESDPDLDEPQIEHLLQTAEAIRRDYPSEGWLHLTALIHDLGKVLLHPSFGDQPQWCVVGDTFPLGCAFDESIVHCQYFKENPDFNNPTYNTKLGVYTENCGLGKVTMSWGHDEYMYLVAKENKTTLPPAGLFIIRFHSFYVISLSIDHFVHCPTPPPKRTAMHRSGAYTYLMDDEDKEMLKWLKIFNKYDLYSKSKVRINVEEVKPYYLSLIEKYFPAKLRW
;
A
#
# COMPACT_ATOMS: atom_id res chain seq x y z
N MET A 1 31.08 17.63 64.00
CA MET A 1 30.36 18.43 62.98
C MET A 1 29.62 17.43 62.11
N GLU A 2 28.55 16.75 62.57
CA GLU A 2 27.23 17.27 63.02
C GLU A 2 26.61 18.13 61.89
N LEU A 3 25.44 17.86 61.29
CA LEU A 3 24.21 17.11 61.62
C LEU A 3 23.63 16.56 60.29
N ALA A 4 23.01 15.39 60.10
CA ALA A 4 22.02 14.57 60.84
C ALA A 4 20.58 15.14 60.90
N SER A 5 19.66 14.56 60.12
CA SER A 5 18.25 14.25 60.50
C SER A 5 17.74 13.12 59.60
N SER A 6 17.64 11.85 60.01
CA SER A 6 16.52 11.19 60.72
C SER A 6 15.13 11.61 60.20
N PHE A 7 14.29 10.69 59.68
CA PHE A 7 13.40 9.89 60.54
C PHE A 7 12.93 8.55 59.91
N GLN A 8 12.76 7.58 60.81
CA GLN A 8 12.27 6.18 60.73
C GLN A 8 10.79 6.05 60.26
N LEU A 9 10.39 5.05 59.45
CA LEU A 9 10.08 3.62 59.72
C LEU A 9 8.70 3.34 60.37
N HIS A 10 8.09 2.22 59.93
CA HIS A 10 6.83 1.52 60.33
C HIS A 10 5.61 1.81 59.43
N GLY A 11 4.87 0.85 58.89
CA GLY A 11 4.88 -0.60 59.08
C GLY A 11 3.82 -1.30 58.20
N ARG A 12 4.02 -2.62 58.11
CA ARG A 12 3.28 -3.68 57.39
C ARG A 12 1.75 -3.53 57.31
N ARG A 13 1.18 -4.01 56.19
CA ARG A 13 0.09 -5.01 56.19
C ARG A 13 0.00 -5.76 54.86
N THR A 14 0.36 -7.03 54.92
CA THR A 14 -0.02 -8.11 54.02
C THR A 14 -1.51 -8.40 54.16
N ILE A 15 -2.23 -8.57 53.05
CA ILE A 15 -3.49 -9.32 53.03
C ILE A 15 -3.38 -10.39 51.95
N LYS A 16 -3.30 -11.64 52.41
CA LYS A 16 -3.63 -12.85 51.66
C LYS A 16 -5.15 -12.91 51.52
N SER A 17 -5.65 -13.28 50.35
CA SER A 17 -6.93 -13.98 50.25
C SER A 17 -6.69 -15.34 49.58
N HIS A 18 -7.26 -16.36 50.20
CA HIS A 18 -7.09 -17.76 49.89
C HIS A 18 -8.48 -18.36 49.72
N LEU A 19 -8.65 -19.17 48.66
CA LEU A 19 -9.52 -20.35 48.54
C LEU A 19 -11.05 -20.12 48.43
N PRO A 20 -11.84 -21.15 48.06
CA PRO A 20 -11.94 -21.78 46.73
C PRO A 20 -13.42 -21.98 46.34
N LEU A 21 -13.73 -22.58 45.19
CA LEU A 21 -14.84 -23.55 45.06
C LEU A 21 -14.80 -24.23 43.68
N GLU A 22 -14.70 -25.56 43.72
CA GLU A 22 -15.07 -26.49 42.67
C GLU A 22 -16.57 -26.33 42.31
N ILE A 23 -16.98 -26.78 41.11
CA ILE A 23 -17.96 -27.86 40.92
C ILE A 23 -18.34 -28.01 39.43
N SER A 24 -18.22 -29.26 38.99
CA SER A 24 -18.97 -29.99 37.95
C SER A 24 -18.72 -29.74 36.46
N ASN A 25 -18.04 -30.74 35.89
CA ASN A 25 -18.40 -31.43 34.65
C ASN A 25 -19.91 -31.38 34.33
N CYS A 26 -20.24 -31.04 33.09
CA CYS A 26 -21.45 -31.56 32.45
C CYS A 26 -21.11 -31.99 31.02
N VAL A 27 -20.88 -33.30 30.91
CA VAL A 27 -20.85 -34.07 29.68
C VAL A 27 -22.27 -34.08 29.11
N PHE A 28 -22.49 -33.58 27.90
CA PHE A 28 -23.65 -33.97 27.09
C PHE A 28 -23.19 -34.93 26.00
N SER A 29 -23.27 -36.21 26.36
CA SER A 29 -23.42 -37.32 25.45
C SER A 29 -24.88 -37.35 24.99
N LEU A 30 -25.10 -37.24 23.68
CA LEU A 30 -26.26 -37.83 23.04
C LEU A 30 -25.77 -38.74 21.92
N SER A 31 -25.85 -40.03 22.21
CA SER A 31 -25.73 -41.15 21.29
C SER A 31 -27.14 -41.60 20.85
N SER A 32 -27.19 -42.30 19.72
CA SER A 32 -28.31 -43.09 19.14
C SER A 32 -29.12 -42.32 18.08
N ALA A 33 -29.33 -42.78 16.84
CA ALA A 33 -29.29 -44.14 16.30
C ALA A 33 -28.95 -44.15 14.80
N ALA A 34 -28.33 -45.24 14.36
CA ALA A 34 -28.16 -45.63 12.96
C ALA A 34 -29.43 -46.27 12.39
N CYS A 35 -29.68 -46.12 11.08
CA CYS A 35 -29.72 -47.22 10.09
C CYS A 35 -30.21 -46.77 8.69
N PRO A 36 -29.92 -47.54 7.62
CA PRO A 36 -29.48 -47.03 6.31
C PRO A 36 -30.45 -47.37 5.16
N VAL A 37 -30.27 -46.75 3.98
CA VAL A 37 -30.65 -47.39 2.69
C VAL A 37 -29.61 -47.06 1.60
N ALA A 38 -29.28 -48.11 0.86
CA ALA A 38 -28.20 -48.25 -0.10
C ALA A 38 -28.52 -47.77 -1.53
N ASN A 39 -27.42 -47.56 -2.27
CA ASN A 39 -27.17 -47.74 -3.72
C ASN A 39 -28.35 -47.82 -4.70
N ASP A 40 -28.29 -47.01 -5.75
CA ASP A 40 -28.31 -47.59 -7.11
C ASP A 40 -27.35 -46.87 -8.05
N HIS A 41 -26.60 -47.68 -8.79
CA HIS A 41 -25.70 -47.28 -9.86
C HIS A 41 -26.50 -47.05 -11.13
N ARG A 42 -26.23 -45.97 -11.87
CA ARG A 42 -26.38 -46.02 -13.33
C ARG A 42 -25.44 -45.05 -14.04
N LYS A 43 -24.43 -45.64 -14.68
CA LYS A 43 -23.64 -45.05 -15.77
C LYS A 43 -24.56 -44.68 -16.93
N LEU A 44 -24.43 -43.47 -17.47
CA LEU A 44 -24.82 -43.20 -18.85
C LEU A 44 -23.75 -42.36 -19.57
N LYS A 45 -23.49 -42.80 -20.80
CA LYS A 45 -22.44 -42.38 -21.71
C LYS A 45 -22.74 -41.02 -22.35
N ILE A 46 -21.69 -40.22 -22.45
CA ILE A 46 -21.19 -39.48 -23.63
C ILE A 46 -22.21 -39.26 -24.77
N GLY A 47 -22.55 -37.99 -24.98
CA GLY A 47 -23.14 -37.47 -26.20
C GLY A 47 -22.55 -36.08 -26.49
N THR A 48 -21.72 -36.00 -27.52
CA THR A 48 -21.09 -34.79 -28.05
C THR A 48 -22.18 -33.91 -28.67
N MET A 49 -22.37 -32.68 -28.18
CA MET A 49 -23.18 -31.66 -28.85
C MET A 49 -22.27 -30.58 -29.44
N THR A 50 -22.06 -30.69 -30.74
CA THR A 50 -21.51 -29.65 -31.60
C THR A 50 -22.58 -28.58 -31.78
N VAL A 51 -22.36 -27.36 -31.29
CA VAL A 51 -23.19 -26.20 -31.62
C VAL A 51 -22.42 -25.36 -32.64
N VAL A 52 -22.98 -25.32 -33.84
CA VAL A 52 -22.52 -24.56 -35.00
C VAL A 52 -22.90 -23.09 -34.81
N ALA A 53 -21.93 -22.19 -34.92
CA ALA A 53 -22.14 -20.75 -34.98
C ALA A 53 -22.65 -20.33 -36.38
N PRO A 54 -23.55 -19.36 -36.54
CA PRO A 54 -23.93 -18.84 -37.85
C PRO A 54 -22.87 -17.87 -38.38
N GLU A 55 -22.44 -18.10 -39.62
CA GLU A 55 -21.55 -17.25 -40.41
C GLU A 55 -22.19 -15.90 -40.77
N ARG A 56 -21.35 -14.86 -40.81
CA ARG A 56 -21.67 -13.52 -41.32
C ARG A 56 -21.73 -13.53 -42.85
N ILE A 57 -22.79 -12.95 -43.41
CA ILE A 57 -22.89 -12.62 -44.84
C ILE A 57 -22.15 -11.29 -45.08
N ILE A 58 -21.12 -11.32 -45.91
CA ILE A 58 -20.47 -10.13 -46.50
C ILE A 58 -20.87 -10.09 -47.98
N SER A 59 -21.47 -8.99 -48.43
CA SER A 59 -21.61 -8.65 -49.84
C SER A 59 -20.53 -7.64 -50.25
N ALA A 60 -19.82 -7.97 -51.32
CA ALA A 60 -18.67 -7.28 -51.88
C ALA A 60 -18.97 -5.91 -52.50
N ASN A 61 -17.96 -5.03 -52.52
CA ASN A 61 -17.55 -4.33 -53.73
C ASN A 61 -16.05 -3.99 -53.69
N ASN A 62 -15.41 -4.24 -54.83
CA ASN A 62 -13.97 -4.30 -55.06
C ASN A 62 -13.26 -2.94 -55.11
N SER A 63 -11.99 -2.94 -54.66
CA SER A 63 -10.79 -2.61 -55.46
C SER A 63 -9.82 -1.70 -54.68
N LEU A 64 -8.68 -2.25 -54.26
CA LEU A 64 -7.35 -1.92 -54.77
C LEU A 64 -6.28 -2.63 -53.93
N ASN A 65 -5.35 -3.29 -54.62
CA ASN A 65 -4.20 -3.99 -54.07
C ASN A 65 -3.28 -3.05 -53.27
N ASN A 66 -2.77 -3.50 -52.14
CA ASN A 66 -1.33 -3.69 -51.95
C ASN A 66 -1.01 -4.43 -50.65
N GLU A 67 -0.03 -5.32 -50.77
CA GLU A 67 0.58 -6.17 -49.74
C GLU A 67 1.05 -5.38 -48.51
N LYS A 68 0.84 -5.91 -47.30
CA LYS A 68 1.84 -5.99 -46.22
C LYS A 68 1.33 -6.71 -44.98
N GLN A 69 2.16 -7.67 -44.56
CA GLN A 69 2.58 -8.06 -43.20
C GLN A 69 1.55 -8.03 -42.05
N GLY A 70 1.38 -9.19 -41.42
CA GLY A 70 0.59 -9.36 -40.21
C GLY A 70 1.11 -8.51 -39.06
N GLU A 71 0.23 -7.66 -38.53
CA GLU A 71 0.40 -6.96 -37.28
C GLU A 71 -0.39 -7.72 -36.20
N GLN A 72 0.31 -8.09 -35.12
CA GLN A 72 -0.35 -8.47 -33.88
C GLN A 72 -0.99 -7.21 -33.30
N GLU A 73 -2.31 -7.20 -33.15
CA GLU A 73 -3.04 -6.13 -32.46
C GLU A 73 -2.59 -6.07 -30.99
N GLN A 74 -1.69 -5.14 -30.70
CA GLN A 74 -1.39 -4.70 -29.35
C GLN A 74 -2.52 -3.76 -28.94
N HIS A 75 -3.42 -4.24 -28.08
CA HIS A 75 -4.51 -3.43 -27.54
C HIS A 75 -3.93 -2.38 -26.58
N ASP A 76 -3.57 -1.20 -27.12
CA ASP A 76 -3.11 -0.05 -26.35
C ASP A 76 -4.20 0.35 -25.34
N LEU A 77 -3.98 -0.02 -24.07
CA LEU A 77 -4.80 0.44 -22.95
C LEU A 77 -4.75 1.97 -22.90
N LYS A 78 -5.92 2.61 -22.97
CA LYS A 78 -6.03 4.05 -22.80
C LYS A 78 -5.78 4.40 -21.33
N LEU A 79 -4.56 4.83 -21.02
CA LEU A 79 -4.06 4.97 -19.65
C LEU A 79 -4.67 6.13 -18.83
N ASP A 80 -5.60 6.92 -19.35
CA ASP A 80 -6.17 8.06 -18.61
C ASP A 80 -7.46 7.71 -17.82
N GLY A 81 -8.07 6.54 -18.08
CA GLY A 81 -9.19 5.99 -17.28
C GLY A 81 -10.48 6.83 -17.26
N GLY A 82 -10.48 8.06 -17.77
CA GLY A 82 -11.60 8.99 -17.69
C GLY A 82 -11.86 9.57 -16.29
N PHE A 83 -10.97 9.35 -15.32
CA PHE A 83 -11.12 9.93 -13.97
C PHE A 83 -10.91 11.43 -14.00
N GLU A 84 -11.96 12.19 -13.70
CA GLU A 84 -11.89 13.63 -13.48
C GLU A 84 -11.26 13.90 -12.10
N VAL A 85 -10.07 14.49 -12.09
CA VAL A 85 -9.39 14.90 -10.86
C VAL A 85 -10.14 16.10 -10.28
N PRO A 86 -10.67 16.01 -9.04
CA PRO A 86 -11.37 17.13 -8.43
C PRO A 86 -10.39 18.25 -8.08
N ASP A 87 -10.83 19.50 -8.22
CA ASP A 87 -10.01 20.69 -7.88
C ASP A 87 -9.64 20.76 -6.39
N ASN A 88 -10.44 20.14 -5.51
CA ASN A 88 -10.24 20.10 -4.07
C ASN A 88 -10.63 18.73 -3.51
N ASN A 89 -10.05 18.35 -2.37
CA ASN A 89 -10.41 17.15 -1.62
C ASN A 89 -11.86 17.23 -1.11
N ALA A 90 -12.40 16.10 -0.61
CA ALA A 90 -13.78 16.01 -0.11
C ALA A 90 -14.09 16.96 1.08
N PHE A 91 -13.06 17.61 1.63
CA PHE A 91 -13.13 18.57 2.73
C PHE A 91 -13.00 20.03 2.27
N GLY A 92 -12.81 20.28 0.97
CA GLY A 92 -12.71 21.63 0.39
C GLY A 92 -11.29 22.24 0.46
N HIS A 93 -10.27 21.40 0.55
CA HIS A 93 -8.85 21.81 0.57
C HIS A 93 -8.12 21.34 -0.69
N SER A 94 -7.06 22.06 -1.07
CA SER A 94 -6.04 21.59 -2.01
C SER A 94 -5.44 20.27 -1.50
N PHE A 95 -5.34 19.28 -2.37
CA PHE A 95 -4.67 18.02 -2.05
C PHE A 95 -3.20 18.24 -1.68
N ARG A 96 -2.72 17.54 -0.65
CA ARG A 96 -1.30 17.57 -0.21
C ARG A 96 -0.76 18.99 0.06
N ASP A 97 -1.59 19.86 0.61
CA ASP A 97 -1.18 21.22 0.98
C ASP A 97 -0.52 21.25 2.37
N TYR A 98 0.80 21.11 2.37
CA TYR A 98 1.62 21.13 3.60
C TYR A 98 1.87 22.54 4.16
N GLU A 99 1.55 23.60 3.42
CA GLU A 99 1.82 24.99 3.82
C GLU A 99 0.57 25.69 4.41
N LYS A 100 -0.63 25.16 4.15
CA LYS A 100 -1.88 25.71 4.68
C LYS A 100 -1.96 25.59 6.20
N GLU A 101 -2.36 26.67 6.85
CA GLU A 101 -2.58 26.71 8.30
C GLU A 101 -3.79 25.82 8.66
N SER A 102 -3.55 24.76 9.42
CA SER A 102 -4.56 23.82 9.93
C SER A 102 -4.11 23.26 11.29
N GLU A 103 -5.04 22.74 12.08
CA GLU A 103 -4.70 22.07 13.36
C GLU A 103 -3.78 20.85 13.15
N ARG A 104 -3.83 20.24 11.96
CA ARG A 104 -2.98 19.11 11.56
C ARG A 104 -1.60 19.49 11.05
N ARG A 105 -1.40 20.72 10.57
CA ARG A 105 -0.11 21.13 9.99
C ARG A 105 1.06 20.89 10.93
N ALA A 106 0.93 21.28 12.20
CA ALA A 106 1.99 21.10 13.19
C ALA A 106 2.27 19.60 13.47
N GLN A 107 1.23 18.75 13.42
CA GLN A 107 1.36 17.31 13.63
C GLN A 107 2.07 16.65 12.44
N VAL A 108 1.65 16.98 11.21
CA VAL A 108 2.27 16.47 9.96
C VAL A 108 3.71 16.96 9.83
N GLU A 109 4.00 18.22 10.19
CA GLU A 109 5.36 18.75 10.16
C GLU A 109 6.27 18.05 11.18
N GLU A 110 5.80 17.83 12.42
CA GLU A 110 6.56 17.11 13.44
C GLU A 110 6.76 15.63 13.09
N PHE A 111 5.76 15.01 12.46
CA PHE A 111 5.85 13.67 11.89
C PHE A 111 6.99 13.59 10.88
N TYR A 112 7.00 14.46 9.86
CA TYR A 112 8.02 14.43 8.81
C TYR A 112 9.39 14.84 9.34
N ARG A 113 9.46 15.77 10.31
CA ARG A 113 10.71 16.08 11.02
C ARG A 113 11.30 14.83 11.67
N THR A 114 10.48 14.08 12.42
CA THR A 114 10.91 12.85 13.10
C THR A 114 11.31 11.78 12.09
N ASN A 115 10.50 11.55 11.05
CA ASN A 115 10.80 10.62 9.97
C ASN A 115 12.16 10.94 9.34
N HIS A 116 12.36 12.19 8.93
CA HIS A 116 13.56 12.64 8.24
C HIS A 116 14.81 12.57 9.10
N ILE A 117 14.71 12.74 10.41
CA ILE A 117 15.86 12.65 11.31
C ILE A 117 16.29 11.19 11.52
N TYR A 118 15.33 10.28 11.66
CA TYR A 118 15.61 8.91 12.13
C TYR A 118 15.62 7.83 11.04
N GLN A 119 15.07 8.10 9.87
CA GLN A 119 15.23 7.22 8.70
C GLN A 119 16.67 7.31 8.19
N THR A 120 17.49 6.33 8.55
CA THR A 120 18.87 6.18 8.10
C THR A 120 19.02 4.91 7.29
N TYR A 121 20.03 4.87 6.42
CA TYR A 121 20.34 3.70 5.58
C TYR A 121 20.48 2.43 6.41
N GLU A 122 21.18 2.51 7.55
CA GLU A 122 21.36 1.37 8.46
C GLU A 122 20.09 1.02 9.24
N PHE A 123 19.26 1.98 9.61
CA PHE A 123 17.95 1.72 10.21
C PHE A 123 17.06 0.93 9.25
N ALA A 124 16.90 1.41 8.03
CA ALA A 124 16.02 0.78 7.03
C ALA A 124 16.47 -0.65 6.68
N LYS A 125 17.78 -0.86 6.52
CA LYS A 125 18.33 -2.22 6.30
C LYS A 125 18.02 -3.17 7.45
N LYS A 126 18.21 -2.74 8.70
CA LYS A 126 17.91 -3.56 9.88
C LYS A 126 16.42 -3.87 9.98
N LYS A 127 15.55 -2.91 9.68
CA LYS A 127 14.10 -3.13 9.65
C LYS A 127 13.70 -4.12 8.57
N LYS A 128 14.23 -3.97 7.36
CA LYS A 128 14.01 -4.90 6.25
C LYS A 128 14.47 -6.32 6.58
N GLU A 129 15.63 -6.48 7.21
CA GLU A 129 16.11 -7.80 7.67
C GLU A 129 15.21 -8.40 8.76
N TYR A 130 14.77 -7.58 9.72
CA TYR A 130 13.95 -8.03 10.83
C TYR A 130 12.54 -8.44 10.41
N TYR A 131 11.89 -7.62 9.59
CA TYR A 131 10.52 -7.82 9.13
C TYR A 131 10.40 -8.69 7.88
N GLY A 132 11.46 -8.81 7.07
CA GLY A 132 11.49 -9.69 5.91
C GLY A 132 11.37 -11.18 6.23
N LYS A 133 11.41 -11.57 7.50
CA LYS A 133 11.17 -12.94 7.96
C LYS A 133 9.69 -13.35 7.92
N THR A 134 8.80 -12.36 7.88
CA THR A 134 7.33 -12.52 7.89
C THR A 134 6.85 -13.54 8.92
N ASP A 135 7.26 -13.32 10.17
CA ASP A 135 7.06 -14.23 11.30
C ASP A 135 6.22 -13.61 12.43
N LYS A 136 5.47 -12.54 12.14
CA LYS A 136 4.68 -11.81 13.14
C LYS A 136 3.29 -12.39 13.31
N ALA A 137 2.63 -12.77 12.22
CA ALA A 137 1.32 -13.37 12.26
C ALA A 137 1.03 -14.25 11.04
N GLU A 138 -0.02 -15.06 11.14
CA GLU A 138 -0.61 -15.76 9.99
C GLU A 138 -2.09 -15.40 9.88
N MET A 139 -2.46 -14.67 8.84
CA MET A 139 -3.83 -14.20 8.61
C MET A 139 -4.11 -13.99 7.11
N THR A 140 -5.39 -13.95 6.76
CA THR A 140 -5.88 -13.62 5.42
C THR A 140 -5.66 -12.12 5.12
N ILE A 141 -5.69 -11.74 3.84
CA ILE A 141 -5.68 -10.32 3.44
C ILE A 141 -6.87 -9.57 4.01
N TRP A 142 -8.06 -10.18 4.02
CA TRP A 142 -9.26 -9.51 4.50
C TRP A 142 -9.27 -9.29 6.01
N GLU A 143 -8.75 -10.25 6.79
CA GLU A 143 -8.52 -10.05 8.23
C GLU A 143 -7.57 -8.87 8.49
N CYS A 144 -6.56 -8.66 7.64
CA CYS A 144 -5.68 -7.49 7.74
C CYS A 144 -6.42 -6.17 7.43
N CYS A 145 -7.28 -6.14 6.40
CA CYS A 145 -8.14 -4.99 6.11
C CYS A 145 -9.01 -4.63 7.33
N GLU A 146 -9.60 -5.63 7.97
CA GLU A 146 -10.44 -5.45 9.16
C GLU A 146 -9.61 -4.98 10.38
N LEU A 147 -8.38 -5.46 10.54
CA LEU A 147 -7.47 -5.07 11.62
C LEU A 147 -7.04 -3.60 11.52
N LEU A 148 -6.84 -3.08 10.31
CA LEU A 148 -6.43 -1.69 10.10
C LEU A 148 -7.52 -0.66 10.36
N ASN A 149 -8.76 -1.11 10.58
CA ASN A 149 -9.87 -0.24 10.92
C ASN A 149 -9.69 0.49 12.27
N GLU A 150 -8.71 0.07 13.08
CA GLU A 150 -8.36 0.65 14.38
C GLU A 150 -7.37 1.84 14.30
N PHE A 151 -6.79 2.12 13.13
CA PHE A 151 -5.73 3.13 12.96
C PHE A 151 -6.13 4.28 12.02
N VAL A 152 -5.62 5.47 12.33
CA VAL A 152 -5.72 6.69 11.51
C VAL A 152 -4.30 7.14 11.16
N ASP A 153 -4.06 7.44 9.89
CA ASP A 153 -2.76 7.86 9.36
C ASP A 153 -2.44 9.31 9.75
N GLU A 154 -1.39 9.53 10.54
CA GLU A 154 -0.96 10.86 11.01
C GLU A 154 -0.19 11.68 9.97
N SER A 155 0.29 11.04 8.89
CA SER A 155 1.03 11.72 7.82
C SER A 155 0.13 12.34 6.75
N ASP A 156 -1.12 11.87 6.67
CA ASP A 156 -2.05 12.24 5.63
C ASP A 156 -2.85 13.50 6.03
N PRO A 157 -2.66 14.64 5.34
CA PRO A 157 -3.43 15.84 5.61
C PRO A 157 -4.90 15.74 5.14
N ASP A 158 -5.25 14.70 4.38
CA ASP A 158 -6.52 14.55 3.68
C ASP A 158 -7.44 13.45 4.26
N LEU A 159 -7.00 12.67 5.27
CA LEU A 159 -7.75 11.50 5.78
C LEU A 159 -8.13 11.58 7.27
N ASP A 160 -9.44 11.47 7.55
CA ASP A 160 -10.03 11.29 8.91
C ASP A 160 -10.76 9.95 9.04
N GLU A 161 -10.80 9.16 7.97
CA GLU A 161 -11.64 7.95 7.86
C GLU A 161 -10.86 6.67 8.21
N PRO A 162 -11.56 5.59 8.59
CA PRO A 162 -10.90 4.32 8.84
C PRO A 162 -10.20 3.80 7.58
N GLN A 163 -9.04 3.18 7.76
CA GLN A 163 -8.15 2.78 6.66
C GLN A 163 -8.85 1.89 5.60
N ILE A 164 -9.80 1.03 5.99
CA ILE A 164 -10.51 0.16 5.04
C ILE A 164 -11.36 0.93 4.03
N GLU A 165 -11.91 2.10 4.40
CA GLU A 165 -12.66 2.94 3.48
C GLU A 165 -11.73 3.50 2.40
N HIS A 166 -10.54 3.99 2.76
CA HIS A 166 -9.52 4.44 1.81
C HIS A 166 -9.14 3.34 0.80
N LEU A 167 -8.88 2.12 1.30
CA LEU A 167 -8.55 0.97 0.45
C LEU A 167 -9.65 0.68 -0.57
N LEU A 168 -10.91 0.68 -0.12
CA LEU A 168 -12.07 0.40 -0.97
C LEU A 168 -12.40 1.55 -1.93
N GLN A 169 -12.26 2.80 -1.50
CA GLN A 169 -12.46 3.98 -2.35
C GLN A 169 -11.47 3.98 -3.52
N THR A 170 -10.19 3.71 -3.22
CA THR A 170 -9.14 3.59 -4.24
C THR A 170 -9.45 2.44 -5.19
N ALA A 171 -9.76 1.26 -4.65
CA ALA A 171 -9.97 0.06 -5.45
C ALA A 171 -11.24 0.14 -6.32
N GLU A 172 -12.35 0.68 -5.81
CA GLU A 172 -13.60 0.81 -6.57
C GLU A 172 -13.53 1.96 -7.60
N ALA A 173 -12.79 3.03 -7.31
CA ALA A 173 -12.55 4.08 -8.30
C ALA A 173 -11.74 3.57 -9.49
N ILE A 174 -10.68 2.79 -9.26
CA ILE A 174 -9.95 2.10 -10.33
C ILE A 174 -10.87 1.11 -11.05
N ARG A 175 -11.65 0.31 -10.32
CA ARG A 175 -12.52 -0.71 -10.91
C ARG A 175 -13.55 -0.12 -11.88
N ARG A 176 -14.08 1.05 -11.58
CA ARG A 176 -15.03 1.75 -12.46
C ARG A 176 -14.37 2.13 -13.80
N ASP A 177 -13.12 2.56 -13.76
CA ASP A 177 -12.42 3.16 -14.89
C ASP A 177 -11.61 2.12 -15.70
N TYR A 178 -11.19 1.03 -15.05
CA TYR A 178 -10.43 -0.08 -15.65
C TYR A 178 -11.08 -1.44 -15.36
N PRO A 179 -12.35 -1.69 -15.74
CA PRO A 179 -13.15 -2.83 -15.25
C PRO A 179 -12.57 -4.22 -15.55
N SER A 180 -11.66 -4.36 -16.53
CA SER A 180 -10.98 -5.61 -16.87
C SER A 180 -9.71 -5.89 -16.05
N GLU A 181 -9.18 -4.89 -15.33
CA GLU A 181 -7.86 -4.95 -14.69
C GLU A 181 -7.95 -5.42 -13.23
N GLY A 182 -8.53 -6.62 -13.01
CA GLY A 182 -8.76 -7.15 -11.66
C GLY A 182 -7.50 -7.23 -10.78
N TRP A 183 -6.31 -7.39 -11.35
CA TRP A 183 -5.05 -7.33 -10.60
C TRP A 183 -4.78 -5.93 -10.02
N LEU A 184 -5.16 -4.87 -10.73
CA LEU A 184 -4.96 -3.48 -10.31
C LEU A 184 -5.98 -3.11 -9.23
N HIS A 185 -7.21 -3.63 -9.31
CA HIS A 185 -8.21 -3.45 -8.26
C HIS A 185 -7.73 -4.08 -6.95
N LEU A 186 -7.16 -5.29 -7.03
CA LEU A 186 -6.59 -5.93 -5.85
C LEU A 186 -5.36 -5.19 -5.35
N THR A 187 -4.47 -4.76 -6.24
CA THR A 187 -3.29 -3.95 -5.89
C THR A 187 -3.71 -2.72 -5.07
N ALA A 188 -4.78 -2.05 -5.48
CA ALA A 188 -5.35 -0.92 -4.75
C ALA A 188 -6.01 -1.30 -3.43
N LEU A 189 -6.66 -2.45 -3.31
CA LEU A 189 -7.17 -2.89 -2.01
C LEU A 189 -6.04 -3.13 -1.00
N ILE A 190 -4.86 -3.57 -1.47
CA ILE A 190 -3.82 -4.07 -0.56
C ILE A 190 -2.62 -3.15 -0.36
N HIS A 191 -2.50 -2.05 -1.12
CA HIS A 191 -1.31 -1.18 -1.15
C HIS A 191 -0.86 -0.74 0.25
N ASP A 192 -1.84 -0.39 1.09
CA ASP A 192 -1.64 0.20 2.41
C ASP A 192 -1.63 -0.83 3.54
N LEU A 193 -1.75 -2.14 3.25
CA LEU A 193 -1.83 -3.16 4.30
C LEU A 193 -0.52 -3.32 5.10
N GLY A 194 0.58 -2.76 4.60
CA GLY A 194 1.82 -2.69 5.36
C GLY A 194 1.73 -1.81 6.61
N LYS A 195 0.69 -0.97 6.72
CA LYS A 195 0.39 -0.17 7.91
C LYS A 195 0.12 -1.01 9.15
N VAL A 196 -0.07 -2.32 8.99
CA VAL A 196 -0.29 -3.23 10.11
C VAL A 196 0.89 -3.30 11.09
N LEU A 197 2.07 -2.79 10.69
CA LEU A 197 3.20 -2.55 11.59
C LEU A 197 2.87 -1.68 12.81
N LEU A 198 1.83 -0.84 12.74
CA LEU A 198 1.31 -0.06 13.87
C LEU A 198 0.67 -0.94 14.94
N HIS A 199 0.17 -2.12 14.57
CA HIS A 199 -0.54 -2.98 15.51
C HIS A 199 0.44 -3.71 16.45
N PRO A 200 0.11 -3.87 17.75
CA PRO A 200 1.01 -4.49 18.72
C PRO A 200 1.54 -5.88 18.34
N SER A 201 0.71 -6.69 17.67
CA SER A 201 1.12 -8.02 17.17
C SER A 201 2.25 -7.98 16.12
N PHE A 202 2.50 -6.82 15.52
CA PHE A 202 3.50 -6.58 14.47
C PHE A 202 4.65 -5.70 14.95
N GLY A 203 4.66 -5.37 16.24
CA GLY A 203 5.77 -4.69 16.90
C GLY A 203 5.49 -3.24 17.26
N ASP A 204 4.24 -2.75 17.18
CA ASP A 204 3.84 -1.44 17.71
C ASP A 204 4.75 -0.30 17.23
N GLN A 205 4.96 -0.24 15.91
CA GLN A 205 5.91 0.68 15.32
C GLN A 205 5.37 2.11 15.36
N PRO A 206 6.23 3.12 15.65
CA PRO A 206 5.80 4.50 15.59
C PRO A 206 5.46 4.88 14.14
N GLN A 207 4.44 5.73 13.96
CA GLN A 207 3.93 6.09 12.62
C GLN A 207 5.02 6.60 11.68
N TRP A 208 6.00 7.37 12.18
CA TRP A 208 7.07 7.94 11.35
C TRP A 208 7.91 6.88 10.61
N CYS A 209 7.92 5.62 11.05
CA CYS A 209 8.60 4.53 10.32
C CYS A 209 7.63 3.52 9.71
N VAL A 210 6.38 3.91 9.50
CA VAL A 210 5.34 3.08 8.87
C VAL A 210 4.67 3.82 7.72
N VAL A 211 4.23 5.05 7.91
CA VAL A 211 3.46 5.83 6.92
C VAL A 211 4.27 6.98 6.32
N GLY A 212 3.66 7.76 5.43
CA GLY A 212 4.24 8.95 4.81
C GLY A 212 5.05 8.70 3.55
N ASP A 213 5.42 9.80 2.88
CA ASP A 213 6.22 9.77 1.66
C ASP A 213 7.57 9.05 1.86
N THR A 214 7.95 8.21 0.90
CA THR A 214 9.22 7.49 0.92
C THR A 214 10.30 8.17 0.08
N PHE A 215 11.55 7.94 0.45
CA PHE A 215 12.72 8.48 -0.24
C PHE A 215 13.90 7.50 -0.22
N PRO A 216 14.83 7.59 -1.19
CA PRO A 216 16.05 6.79 -1.20
C PRO A 216 16.97 7.16 -0.03
N LEU A 217 17.51 6.14 0.62
CA LEU A 217 18.56 6.26 1.63
C LEU A 217 19.90 5.82 1.06
N GLY A 218 21.01 6.22 1.67
CA GLY A 218 22.35 5.84 1.22
C GLY A 218 22.85 6.61 0.00
N CYS A 219 22.13 7.66 -0.40
CA CYS A 219 22.55 8.70 -1.34
C CYS A 219 22.03 10.07 -0.85
N ALA A 220 22.45 11.16 -1.51
CA ALA A 220 22.06 12.50 -1.10
C ALA A 220 20.54 12.71 -1.16
N PHE A 221 20.00 13.40 -0.15
CA PHE A 221 18.59 13.80 -0.10
C PHE A 221 18.32 14.94 -1.09
N ASP A 222 17.28 14.77 -1.90
CA ASP A 222 16.84 15.77 -2.88
C ASP A 222 15.93 16.81 -2.23
N GLU A 223 16.04 18.07 -2.64
CA GLU A 223 15.23 19.15 -2.08
C GLU A 223 13.74 19.09 -2.47
N SER A 224 13.34 18.18 -3.36
CA SER A 224 11.95 17.89 -3.70
C SER A 224 11.19 17.14 -2.60
N ILE A 225 11.89 16.48 -1.68
CA ILE A 225 11.26 15.74 -0.59
C ILE A 225 10.54 16.73 0.36
N VAL A 226 9.32 16.39 0.76
CA VAL A 226 8.44 17.21 1.63
C VAL A 226 9.17 17.55 2.93
N HIS A 227 9.30 18.82 3.30
CA HIS A 227 10.06 19.26 4.49
C HIS A 227 11.55 18.83 4.51
N CYS A 228 12.21 18.89 3.34
CA CYS A 228 13.63 18.53 3.19
C CYS A 228 14.61 19.28 4.13
N GLN A 229 14.22 20.43 4.70
CA GLN A 229 15.07 21.18 5.63
C GLN A 229 15.50 20.36 6.86
N TYR A 230 14.68 19.39 7.29
CA TYR A 230 14.93 18.59 8.49
C TYR A 230 16.01 17.52 8.29
N PHE A 231 16.36 17.18 7.04
CA PHE A 231 17.45 16.23 6.79
C PHE A 231 18.81 16.74 7.29
N LYS A 232 18.98 18.06 7.53
CA LYS A 232 20.22 18.59 8.12
C LYS A 232 20.55 18.00 9.49
N GLU A 233 19.55 17.49 10.20
CA GLU A 233 19.69 16.82 11.50
C GLU A 233 19.87 15.30 11.38
N ASN A 234 19.66 14.72 10.19
CA ASN A 234 19.87 13.30 9.94
C ASN A 234 21.38 12.98 9.93
N PRO A 235 21.84 11.95 10.64
CA PRO A 235 23.26 11.58 10.67
C PRO A 235 23.83 11.18 9.28
N ASP A 236 22.99 10.69 8.36
CA ASP A 236 23.40 10.33 7.01
C ASP A 236 23.61 11.56 6.09
N PHE A 237 23.07 12.73 6.44
CA PHE A 237 23.14 13.94 5.59
C PHE A 237 24.58 14.41 5.36
N ASN A 238 25.41 14.38 6.40
CA ASN A 238 26.82 14.74 6.31
C ASN A 238 27.76 13.53 6.23
N ASN A 239 27.21 12.31 6.09
CA ASN A 239 28.02 11.11 6.01
C ASN A 239 28.71 11.03 4.64
N PRO A 240 30.06 11.00 4.55
CA PRO A 240 30.78 11.02 3.28
C PRO A 240 30.51 9.80 2.39
N THR A 241 29.96 8.71 2.94
CA THR A 241 29.54 7.54 2.16
C THR A 241 28.21 7.78 1.43
N TYR A 242 27.32 8.62 1.97
CA TYR A 242 25.94 8.78 1.49
C TYR A 242 25.68 10.15 0.89
N ASN A 243 26.41 11.20 1.29
CA ASN A 243 26.12 12.60 0.93
C ASN A 243 26.45 12.99 -0.52
N THR A 244 26.70 12.03 -1.41
CA THR A 244 26.88 12.26 -2.84
C THR A 244 25.65 11.83 -3.62
N LYS A 245 25.48 12.34 -4.85
CA LYS A 245 24.33 12.03 -5.71
C LYS A 245 24.01 10.53 -5.80
N LEU A 246 25.04 9.70 -5.94
CA LEU A 246 24.89 8.25 -6.04
C LEU A 246 25.11 7.54 -4.70
N GLY A 247 25.89 8.11 -3.78
CA GLY A 247 26.23 7.48 -2.51
C GLY A 247 26.75 6.07 -2.69
N VAL A 248 26.03 5.08 -2.18
CA VAL A 248 26.36 3.64 -2.31
C VAL A 248 25.91 2.98 -3.61
N TYR A 249 25.18 3.70 -4.47
CA TYR A 249 24.58 3.16 -5.68
C TYR A 249 25.43 3.42 -6.93
N THR A 250 25.08 2.72 -8.01
CA THR A 250 25.55 3.04 -9.36
C THR A 250 24.44 3.69 -10.16
N GLU A 251 24.79 4.44 -11.18
CA GLU A 251 23.80 5.00 -12.11
C GLU A 251 22.98 3.88 -12.77
N ASN A 252 21.67 4.11 -12.89
CA ASN A 252 20.67 3.19 -13.44
C ASN A 252 20.72 1.78 -12.82
N CYS A 253 21.00 1.68 -11.52
CA CYS A 253 21.11 0.39 -10.83
C CYS A 253 19.80 -0.38 -10.73
N GLY A 254 18.67 0.30 -10.91
CA GLY A 254 17.32 -0.21 -10.71
C GLY A 254 16.84 0.08 -9.29
N LEU A 255 15.62 0.60 -9.13
CA LEU A 255 14.99 0.89 -7.85
C LEU A 255 14.89 -0.37 -6.97
N GLY A 256 14.84 -1.54 -7.60
CA GLY A 256 14.91 -2.83 -6.92
C GLY A 256 16.13 -2.99 -6.00
N LYS A 257 17.25 -2.31 -6.30
CA LYS A 257 18.51 -2.32 -5.54
C LYS A 257 18.65 -1.13 -4.58
N VAL A 258 17.77 -0.15 -4.68
CA VAL A 258 17.77 1.03 -3.82
C VAL A 258 17.15 0.67 -2.47
N THR A 259 17.80 1.11 -1.39
CA THR A 259 17.23 1.06 -0.04
C THR A 259 16.36 2.30 0.13
N MET A 260 15.05 2.10 0.18
CA MET A 260 14.09 3.16 0.49
C MET A 260 13.97 3.33 2.01
N SER A 261 13.53 4.51 2.46
CA SER A 261 13.03 4.72 3.83
C SER A 261 12.04 3.62 4.21
N TRP A 262 12.17 3.06 5.42
CA TRP A 262 11.37 1.93 5.85
C TRP A 262 9.92 2.34 6.13
N GLY A 263 8.96 1.56 5.65
CA GLY A 263 7.54 1.81 5.83
C GLY A 263 6.65 0.70 5.25
N HIS A 264 5.37 1.01 5.14
CA HIS A 264 4.32 0.10 4.67
C HIS A 264 4.56 -0.40 3.25
N ASP A 265 5.06 0.42 2.32
CA ASP A 265 5.37 0.03 0.94
C ASP A 265 6.31 -1.20 0.89
N GLU A 266 7.51 -1.06 1.49
CA GLU A 266 8.53 -2.09 1.45
C GLU A 266 8.09 -3.33 2.23
N TYR A 267 7.40 -3.16 3.37
CA TYR A 267 6.90 -4.27 4.16
C TYR A 267 5.82 -5.07 3.42
N MET A 268 4.82 -4.41 2.84
CA MET A 268 3.76 -5.09 2.09
C MET A 268 4.33 -5.78 0.84
N TYR A 269 5.32 -5.17 0.17
CA TYR A 269 6.06 -5.82 -0.91
C TYR A 269 6.76 -7.11 -0.44
N LEU A 270 7.41 -7.10 0.74
CA LEU A 270 8.05 -8.28 1.31
C LEU A 270 7.02 -9.37 1.64
N VAL A 271 5.90 -9.01 2.26
CA VAL A 271 4.78 -9.93 2.55
C VAL A 271 4.27 -10.57 1.26
N ALA A 272 4.00 -9.77 0.22
CA ALA A 272 3.49 -10.28 -1.04
C ALA A 272 4.48 -11.24 -1.73
N LYS A 273 5.78 -10.88 -1.72
CA LYS A 273 6.85 -11.67 -2.32
C LYS A 273 7.07 -13.00 -1.58
N GLU A 274 7.17 -12.96 -0.26
CA GLU A 274 7.43 -14.16 0.56
C GLU A 274 6.26 -15.15 0.51
N ASN A 275 5.03 -14.63 0.40
CA ASN A 275 3.82 -15.45 0.21
C ASN A 275 3.57 -15.85 -1.25
N LYS A 276 4.52 -15.59 -2.16
CA LYS A 276 4.50 -16.06 -3.55
C LYS A 276 3.22 -15.66 -4.30
N THR A 277 2.83 -14.40 -4.15
CA THR A 277 1.72 -13.83 -4.93
C THR A 277 1.88 -14.09 -6.44
N THR A 278 0.76 -14.20 -7.14
CA THR A 278 0.71 -14.26 -8.61
C THR A 278 0.33 -12.91 -9.23
N LEU A 279 0.32 -11.82 -8.45
CA LEU A 279 0.19 -10.47 -8.99
C LEU A 279 1.28 -10.20 -10.04
N PRO A 280 0.96 -9.45 -11.12
CA PRO A 280 1.95 -9.09 -12.12
C PRO A 280 3.03 -8.18 -11.50
N PRO A 281 4.24 -8.11 -12.10
CA PRO A 281 5.32 -7.24 -11.63
C PRO A 281 4.89 -5.78 -11.43
N ALA A 282 3.99 -5.26 -12.27
CA ALA A 282 3.44 -3.91 -12.12
C ALA A 282 2.69 -3.69 -10.80
N GLY A 283 1.92 -4.69 -10.31
CA GLY A 283 1.22 -4.60 -9.03
C GLY A 283 2.20 -4.57 -7.85
N LEU A 284 3.25 -5.39 -7.90
CA LEU A 284 4.32 -5.37 -6.89
C LEU A 284 5.13 -4.07 -6.92
N PHE A 285 5.36 -3.51 -8.10
CA PHE A 285 6.02 -2.22 -8.25
C PHE A 285 5.19 -1.08 -7.65
N ILE A 286 3.87 -1.06 -7.91
CA ILE A 286 2.94 -0.11 -7.30
C ILE A 286 3.02 -0.20 -5.77
N ILE A 287 2.81 -1.39 -5.20
CA ILE A 287 2.82 -1.59 -3.73
C ILE A 287 4.13 -1.05 -3.13
N ARG A 288 5.26 -1.32 -3.78
CA ARG A 288 6.58 -0.97 -3.25
C ARG A 288 6.95 0.52 -3.36
N PHE A 289 6.32 1.28 -4.25
CA PHE A 289 6.77 2.63 -4.59
C PHE A 289 5.65 3.68 -4.64
N HIS A 290 4.41 3.35 -4.27
CA HIS A 290 3.29 4.30 -4.32
C HIS A 290 3.51 5.54 -3.45
N SER A 291 4.20 5.40 -2.33
CA SER A 291 4.60 6.52 -1.46
C SER A 291 5.83 7.28 -1.97
N PHE A 292 6.49 6.86 -3.06
CA PHE A 292 7.69 7.51 -3.58
C PHE A 292 7.34 8.74 -4.44
N TYR A 293 6.65 9.71 -3.86
CA TYR A 293 5.99 10.81 -4.58
C TYR A 293 6.95 11.70 -5.41
N VAL A 294 8.20 11.87 -4.99
CA VAL A 294 9.18 12.70 -5.74
C VAL A 294 9.55 12.12 -7.11
N ILE A 295 9.34 10.82 -7.34
CA ILE A 295 9.57 10.19 -8.66
C ILE A 295 8.32 10.24 -9.55
N SER A 296 7.13 10.12 -8.95
CA SER A 296 5.88 9.83 -9.66
C SER A 296 5.05 11.06 -9.98
N LEU A 297 5.16 12.14 -9.21
CA LEU A 297 4.40 13.38 -9.45
C LEU A 297 4.93 14.13 -10.67
N SER A 298 4.65 13.71 -11.92
CA SER A 298 4.84 14.60 -13.07
C SER A 298 3.74 15.65 -13.13
N ILE A 299 4.14 16.92 -13.28
CA ILE A 299 3.26 18.07 -13.48
C ILE A 299 2.69 18.03 -14.91
N ASP A 300 1.94 16.99 -15.27
CA ASP A 300 1.28 16.97 -16.58
C ASP A 300 -0.08 17.68 -16.57
N HIS A 301 -0.52 18.24 -15.42
CA HIS A 301 -1.82 18.90 -15.28
C HIS A 301 -1.80 20.43 -15.10
N PHE A 302 -0.63 21.08 -15.06
CA PHE A 302 -0.55 22.55 -14.91
C PHE A 302 -0.14 23.29 -16.20
N VAL A 303 -0.41 22.72 -17.38
CA VAL A 303 -0.17 23.40 -18.67
C VAL A 303 -1.19 24.52 -18.94
N HIS A 304 -2.26 24.66 -18.14
CA HIS A 304 -3.31 25.67 -18.35
C HIS A 304 -3.57 26.60 -17.15
N CYS A 305 -2.59 26.81 -16.27
CA CYS A 305 -2.67 27.91 -15.30
C CYS A 305 -1.87 29.12 -15.82
N PRO A 306 -2.51 30.25 -16.19
CA PRO A 306 -1.83 31.43 -16.74
C PRO A 306 -1.03 32.22 -15.69
N THR A 307 -1.02 31.78 -14.43
CA THR A 307 -0.24 32.40 -13.35
C THR A 307 0.83 31.43 -12.86
N PRO A 308 2.11 31.86 -12.75
CA PRO A 308 3.14 31.02 -12.15
C PRO A 308 2.73 30.69 -10.70
N PRO A 309 2.74 29.41 -10.30
CA PRO A 309 2.45 29.07 -8.92
C PRO A 309 3.50 29.72 -8.00
N PRO A 310 3.11 30.12 -6.78
CA PRO A 310 4.07 30.63 -5.80
C PRO A 310 5.20 29.62 -5.62
N LYS A 311 6.44 30.10 -5.70
CA LYS A 311 7.63 29.31 -5.39
C LYS A 311 7.42 28.62 -4.02
N ARG A 312 7.57 27.29 -3.99
CA ARG A 312 7.69 26.39 -2.81
C ARG A 312 6.43 25.58 -2.45
N THR A 313 6.07 24.61 -3.28
CA THR A 313 5.45 23.38 -2.77
C THR A 313 6.21 22.20 -3.38
N ALA A 314 6.47 21.15 -2.59
CA ALA A 314 7.17 19.93 -3.02
C ALA A 314 6.53 19.30 -4.29
N MET A 315 5.24 19.57 -4.49
CA MET A 315 4.45 19.18 -5.66
C MET A 315 5.00 19.69 -7.01
N HIS A 316 5.89 20.70 -7.02
CA HIS A 316 6.45 21.28 -8.25
C HIS A 316 7.84 20.75 -8.64
N ARG A 317 8.37 19.73 -7.96
CA ARG A 317 9.71 19.18 -8.23
C ARG A 317 9.61 17.69 -8.54
N SER A 318 9.22 17.40 -9.77
CA SER A 318 9.04 16.04 -10.31
C SER A 318 10.31 15.48 -10.93
N GLY A 319 10.53 14.16 -10.83
CA GLY A 319 11.58 13.47 -11.59
C GLY A 319 12.95 13.42 -10.92
N ALA A 320 12.97 13.64 -9.59
CA ALA A 320 14.14 13.33 -8.78
C ALA A 320 14.47 11.82 -8.86
N TYR A 321 15.73 11.47 -8.60
CA TYR A 321 16.19 10.07 -8.55
C TYR A 321 16.03 9.22 -9.83
N THR A 322 15.66 9.81 -10.96
CA THR A 322 15.57 9.12 -12.26
C THR A 322 16.88 8.46 -12.70
N TYR A 323 18.02 8.97 -12.22
CA TYR A 323 19.35 8.38 -12.43
C TYR A 323 19.60 7.07 -11.65
N LEU A 324 18.67 6.63 -10.79
CA LEU A 324 18.73 5.33 -10.12
C LEU A 324 17.87 4.28 -10.85
N MET A 325 16.95 4.71 -11.72
CA MET A 325 16.01 3.85 -12.42
C MET A 325 16.68 3.09 -13.58
N ASP A 326 16.39 1.80 -13.69
CA ASP A 326 16.66 1.05 -14.91
C ASP A 326 15.51 1.18 -15.94
N ASP A 327 15.59 0.47 -17.05
CA ASP A 327 14.57 0.56 -18.11
C ASP A 327 13.25 -0.12 -17.70
N GLU A 328 13.27 -1.13 -16.83
CA GLU A 328 12.06 -1.76 -16.31
C GLU A 328 11.32 -0.79 -15.37
N ASP A 329 12.03 -0.11 -14.48
CA ASP A 329 11.44 0.89 -13.59
C ASP A 329 10.74 2.01 -14.37
N LYS A 330 11.33 2.46 -15.48
CA LYS A 330 10.75 3.51 -16.34
C LYS A 330 9.44 3.04 -16.97
N GLU A 331 9.37 1.79 -17.40
CA GLU A 331 8.14 1.20 -17.91
C GLU A 331 7.09 1.00 -16.83
N MET A 332 7.49 0.66 -15.60
CA MET A 332 6.56 0.50 -14.48
C MET A 332 6.04 1.83 -13.94
N LEU A 333 6.77 2.93 -14.14
CA LEU A 333 6.38 4.27 -13.69
C LEU A 333 5.01 4.70 -14.25
N LYS A 334 4.62 4.25 -15.44
CA LYS A 334 3.29 4.54 -16.01
C LYS A 334 2.16 3.96 -15.15
N TRP A 335 2.35 2.76 -14.61
CA TRP A 335 1.39 2.11 -13.73
C TRP A 335 1.34 2.78 -12.36
N LEU A 336 2.50 3.18 -11.84
CA LEU A 336 2.59 3.95 -10.60
C LEU A 336 1.82 5.27 -10.70
N LYS A 337 1.98 6.00 -11.80
CA LYS A 337 1.27 7.26 -12.04
C LYS A 337 -0.25 7.08 -12.11
N ILE A 338 -0.70 6.02 -12.79
CA ILE A 338 -2.13 5.67 -12.83
C ILE A 338 -2.61 5.42 -11.41
N PHE A 339 -1.94 4.54 -10.67
CA PHE A 339 -2.32 4.21 -9.30
C PHE A 339 -2.39 5.44 -8.38
N ASN A 340 -1.34 6.27 -8.37
CA ASN A 340 -1.25 7.45 -7.50
C ASN A 340 -2.37 8.47 -7.75
N LYS A 341 -2.92 8.54 -8.98
CA LYS A 341 -4.11 9.35 -9.28
C LYS A 341 -5.30 8.90 -8.41
N TYR A 342 -5.54 7.61 -8.31
CA TYR A 342 -6.67 7.08 -7.56
C TYR A 342 -6.41 7.09 -6.06
N ASP A 343 -5.22 6.69 -5.61
CA ASP A 343 -4.82 6.74 -4.20
C ASP A 343 -5.02 8.16 -3.63
N LEU A 344 -4.61 9.18 -4.38
CA LEU A 344 -4.72 10.55 -3.91
C LEU A 344 -6.15 11.12 -4.04
N TYR A 345 -6.79 10.94 -5.19
CA TYR A 345 -7.97 11.72 -5.55
C TYR A 345 -9.31 10.99 -5.38
N SER A 346 -9.31 9.69 -5.05
CA SER A 346 -10.54 8.94 -4.80
C SER A 346 -11.11 9.13 -3.39
N LYS A 347 -10.35 9.78 -2.50
CA LYS A 347 -10.74 10.08 -1.12
C LYS A 347 -12.06 10.83 -1.07
N SER A 348 -13.08 10.21 -0.48
CA SER A 348 -14.47 10.67 -0.55
C SER A 348 -15.16 10.54 0.80
N LYS A 349 -16.15 11.42 1.07
CA LYS A 349 -17.06 11.25 2.22
C LYS A 349 -18.11 10.16 2.01
N VAL A 350 -18.26 9.68 0.78
CA VAL A 350 -19.22 8.63 0.44
C VAL A 350 -18.57 7.28 0.74
N ARG A 351 -19.08 6.61 1.76
CA ARG A 351 -18.59 5.29 2.18
C ARG A 351 -18.96 4.20 1.20
N ILE A 352 -18.08 3.21 1.07
CA ILE A 352 -18.33 2.02 0.28
C ILE A 352 -19.08 1.00 1.14
N ASN A 353 -20.11 0.38 0.57
CA ASN A 353 -20.81 -0.71 1.25
C ASN A 353 -19.93 -1.97 1.24
N VAL A 354 -19.18 -2.17 2.33
CA VAL A 354 -18.21 -3.25 2.48
C VAL A 354 -18.81 -4.62 2.17
N GLU A 355 -20.01 -4.92 2.67
CA GLU A 355 -20.65 -6.24 2.49
C GLU A 355 -21.04 -6.52 1.03
N GLU A 356 -21.32 -5.47 0.25
CA GLU A 356 -21.67 -5.59 -1.16
C GLU A 356 -20.45 -5.90 -2.02
N VAL A 357 -19.30 -5.28 -1.72
CA VAL A 357 -18.08 -5.42 -2.52
C VAL A 357 -17.16 -6.54 -2.04
N LYS A 358 -17.27 -6.96 -0.77
CA LYS A 358 -16.43 -8.01 -0.15
C LYS A 358 -16.38 -9.31 -0.96
N PRO A 359 -17.49 -9.88 -1.48
CA PRO A 359 -17.43 -11.10 -2.28
C PRO A 359 -16.56 -10.97 -3.54
N TYR A 360 -16.58 -9.80 -4.18
CA TYR A 360 -15.76 -9.53 -5.35
C TYR A 360 -14.26 -9.53 -4.99
N TYR A 361 -13.89 -8.80 -3.95
CA TYR A 361 -12.48 -8.70 -3.54
C TYR A 361 -11.94 -9.99 -2.96
N LEU A 362 -12.74 -10.77 -2.23
CA LEU A 362 -12.36 -12.12 -1.80
C LEU A 362 -12.03 -13.03 -2.99
N SER A 363 -12.79 -12.93 -4.09
CA SER A 363 -12.49 -13.70 -5.31
C SER A 363 -11.15 -13.30 -5.96
N LEU A 364 -10.78 -12.02 -5.89
CA LEU A 364 -9.47 -11.55 -6.35
C LEU A 364 -8.35 -12.01 -5.43
N ILE A 365 -8.55 -11.93 -4.11
CA ILE A 365 -7.61 -12.43 -3.10
C ILE A 365 -7.32 -13.91 -3.36
N GLU A 366 -8.35 -14.74 -3.50
CA GLU A 366 -8.22 -16.17 -3.78
C GLU A 366 -7.46 -16.44 -5.10
N LYS A 367 -7.66 -15.60 -6.11
CA LYS A 367 -6.97 -15.72 -7.40
C LYS A 367 -5.47 -15.43 -7.30
N TYR A 368 -5.08 -14.43 -6.50
CA TYR A 368 -3.71 -13.88 -6.52
C TYR A 368 -2.84 -14.25 -5.32
N PHE A 369 -3.43 -14.76 -4.24
CA PHE A 369 -2.74 -15.07 -3.00
C PHE A 369 -3.18 -16.41 -2.40
N PRO A 370 -2.33 -17.06 -1.60
CA PRO A 370 -2.77 -18.16 -0.76
C PRO A 370 -3.84 -17.68 0.24
N ALA A 371 -4.67 -18.62 0.73
CA ALA A 371 -5.75 -18.29 1.66
C ALA A 371 -5.26 -17.58 2.93
N LYS A 372 -4.13 -18.01 3.48
CA LYS A 372 -3.46 -17.36 4.61
C LYS A 372 -2.05 -16.94 4.22
N LEU A 373 -1.66 -15.77 4.69
CA LEU A 373 -0.33 -15.21 4.47
C LEU A 373 0.44 -15.19 5.78
N ARG A 374 1.74 -15.37 5.67
CA ARG A 374 2.72 -15.04 6.70
C ARG A 374 3.04 -13.56 6.62
N TRP A 375 2.81 -12.83 7.71
CA TRP A 375 3.01 -11.40 7.80
C TRP A 375 4.28 -11.06 8.57
#